data_AF-A0A923D0K7-F1
#
_entry.id   AF-A0A923D0K7-F1
#
_cell.length_a   1.000
_cell.length_b   1.000
_cell.length_c   1.000
_cell.angle_alpha   90.00
_cell.angle_beta   90.00
_cell.angle_gamma   90.00
#
_symmetry.space_group_name_H-M   'P 1'
#
loop_
_entity.id
_entity.type
_entity.pdbx_description
1 polymer ?
#
loop_
_entity_poly.entity_id
_entity_poly.type
_entity_poly.pdbx_seq_one_letter_code
_entity_poly.pdbx_strand_id
1 'polypeptide(L)'
;MPAGTPFPVEELVLYRVADSGFQFVLQENLPHIELKPAPSEDEHDPAAARIAVTGPQGAATETVVYKDDGRGEEIDLGGRTARVVLGSIKLPLPYSLHLDDFLLVNYPGSRNPASYESHVRLVDQEKGISGRPVRIYMNHPLTHRGRKHFQSSYDTDERGTVLSVNYDPGKWPTYLGYILISLGFVLIFARDLIWPAKTEAEDSRRTR
;
A
#
# COMPACT_ATOMS: atom_id res chain seq x y z
N MET A 1 12.37 7.16 19.83
CA MET A 1 12.87 8.54 19.92
C MET A 1 12.36 9.10 21.23
N PRO A 2 13.20 9.75 22.04
CA PRO A 2 12.73 10.43 23.25
C PRO A 2 11.75 11.54 22.85
N ALA A 3 10.67 11.71 23.61
CA ALA A 3 9.72 12.78 23.37
C ALA A 3 10.40 14.16 23.57
N GLY A 4 10.19 15.09 22.63
CA GLY A 4 10.60 16.49 22.76
C GLY A 4 11.99 16.88 22.23
N THR A 5 12.83 15.95 21.78
CA THR A 5 14.14 16.28 21.18
C THR A 5 14.08 16.35 19.64
N PRO A 6 14.49 17.47 19.02
CA PRO A 6 14.52 17.61 17.56
C PRO A 6 15.64 16.73 16.95
N PHE A 7 15.42 16.27 15.71
CA PHE A 7 16.40 15.48 14.95
C PHE A 7 16.27 15.77 13.45
N PRO A 8 17.36 15.67 12.68
CA PRO A 8 17.30 15.80 11.23
C PRO A 8 16.55 14.63 10.60
N VAL A 9 15.63 14.95 9.69
CA VAL A 9 14.86 13.97 8.90
C VAL A 9 15.43 13.89 7.48
N GLU A 10 15.56 12.67 7.00
CA GLU A 10 16.02 12.27 5.67
C GLU A 10 14.83 11.79 4.84
N GLU A 11 14.92 12.00 3.53
CA GLU A 11 13.89 11.53 2.60
C GLU A 11 13.88 10.01 2.51
N LEU A 12 12.69 9.45 2.34
CA LEU A 12 12.44 8.02 2.14
C LEU A 12 12.93 7.13 3.29
N VAL A 13 13.21 7.70 4.45
CA VAL A 13 13.56 6.96 5.68
C VAL A 13 12.32 6.75 6.55
N LEU A 14 12.11 5.49 6.97
CA LEU A 14 11.04 5.13 7.91
C LEU A 14 11.47 5.43 9.34
N TYR A 15 10.84 6.43 9.94
CA TYR A 15 11.03 6.80 11.33
C TYR A 15 10.01 6.07 12.21
N ARG A 16 10.48 5.50 13.32
CA ARG A 16 9.63 4.86 14.34
C ARG A 16 9.81 5.56 15.68
N VAL A 17 8.71 6.07 16.21
CA VAL A 17 8.69 6.67 17.54
C VAL A 17 8.54 5.53 18.56
N ALA A 18 9.56 5.38 19.41
CA ALA A 18 9.54 4.44 20.52
C ALA A 18 8.32 4.73 21.42
N ASP A 19 7.75 3.67 21.99
CA ASP A 19 6.69 3.73 23.00
C ASP A 19 5.31 4.24 22.55
N SER A 20 5.15 4.70 21.29
CA SER A 20 3.84 5.14 20.74
C SER A 20 3.38 4.33 19.51
N GLY A 21 4.22 3.47 18.95
CA GLY A 21 3.92 2.70 17.73
C GLY A 21 3.80 3.54 16.45
N PHE A 22 3.94 4.87 16.55
CA PHE A 22 3.83 5.80 15.44
C PHE A 22 5.00 5.65 14.45
N GLN A 23 4.69 5.58 13.16
CA GLN A 23 5.66 5.46 12.07
C GLN A 23 5.35 6.47 10.97
N PHE A 24 6.38 7.13 10.44
CA PHE A 24 6.23 8.09 9.34
C PHE A 24 7.43 8.05 8.39
N VAL A 25 7.24 8.50 7.15
CA VAL A 25 8.26 8.65 6.12
C VAL A 25 8.13 10.05 5.52
N LEU A 26 9.25 10.77 5.39
CA LEU A 26 9.29 12.05 4.70
C LEU A 26 9.61 11.80 3.22
N GLN A 27 8.74 12.17 2.27
CA GLN A 27 8.96 11.91 0.84
C GLN A 27 9.75 13.00 0.12
N GLU A 28 9.54 14.26 0.47
CA GLU A 28 10.31 15.40 -0.03
C GLU A 28 10.75 16.26 1.14
N ASN A 29 12.04 16.56 1.20
CA ASN A 29 12.65 17.40 2.20
C ASN A 29 12.51 18.86 1.76
N LEU A 30 11.66 19.60 2.47
CA LEU A 30 11.78 21.04 2.50
C LEU A 30 12.86 21.36 3.56
N PRO A 31 14.04 21.88 3.19
CA PRO A 31 15.24 21.97 4.05
C PRO A 31 15.09 22.86 5.30
N HIS A 32 13.88 23.33 5.60
CA HIS A 32 13.55 24.24 6.70
C HIS A 32 12.39 23.74 7.60
N ILE A 33 12.02 22.45 7.50
CA ILE A 33 10.95 21.85 8.33
C ILE A 33 11.55 20.95 9.43
N GLU A 34 11.21 21.21 10.69
CA GLU A 34 11.52 20.33 11.83
C GLU A 34 10.25 19.58 12.31
N LEU A 35 10.28 18.25 12.29
CA LEU A 35 9.16 17.43 12.77
C LEU A 35 9.37 17.03 14.24
N LYS A 36 8.38 17.28 15.11
CA LYS A 36 8.45 16.90 16.54
C LYS A 36 7.29 15.96 16.89
N PRO A 37 7.53 14.67 17.12
CA PRO A 37 6.45 13.79 17.59
C PRO A 37 5.99 14.26 18.98
N ALA A 38 4.69 14.41 19.16
CA ALA A 38 4.08 14.70 20.44
C ALA A 38 3.13 13.56 20.81
N PRO A 39 3.30 12.91 21.98
CA PRO A 39 2.35 11.93 22.46
C PRO A 39 1.00 12.60 22.76
N SER A 40 -0.11 11.91 22.48
CA SER A 40 -1.41 12.29 23.07
C SER A 40 -1.59 11.59 24.41
N GLU A 41 -2.26 12.28 25.34
CA GLU A 41 -2.66 11.74 26.64
C GLU A 41 -3.94 10.88 26.53
N ASP A 42 -4.69 10.99 25.43
CA ASP A 42 -5.91 10.22 25.17
C ASP A 42 -5.71 9.20 24.04
N GLU A 43 -6.02 7.93 24.31
CA GLU A 43 -5.90 6.81 23.37
C GLU A 43 -6.96 6.88 22.25
N HIS A 44 -8.03 7.67 22.44
CA HIS A 44 -9.09 7.86 21.45
C HIS A 44 -8.89 9.09 20.55
N ASP A 45 -7.82 9.87 20.76
CA ASP A 45 -7.56 11.02 19.92
C ASP A 45 -7.19 10.59 18.49
N PRO A 46 -7.68 11.31 17.46
CA PRO A 46 -7.23 11.09 16.10
C PRO A 46 -5.72 11.30 16.04
N ALA A 47 -5.02 10.38 15.36
CA ALA A 47 -3.56 10.46 15.20
C ALA A 47 -3.16 11.86 14.76
N ALA A 48 -2.26 12.52 15.50
CA ALA A 48 -1.83 13.88 15.24
C ALA A 48 -0.30 13.96 15.28
N ALA A 49 0.26 14.96 14.61
CA ALA A 49 1.68 15.27 14.68
C ALA A 49 1.84 16.76 15.03
N ARG A 50 2.76 17.08 15.96
CA ARG A 50 3.25 18.45 16.14
C ARG A 50 4.34 18.71 15.13
N ILE A 51 4.23 19.82 14.42
CA ILE A 51 5.12 20.18 13.32
C ILE A 51 5.64 21.59 13.60
N ALA A 52 6.97 21.73 13.68
CA ALA A 52 7.64 23.00 13.86
C ALA A 52 8.28 23.42 12.54
N VAL A 53 7.77 24.48 11.92
CA VAL A 53 8.29 24.95 10.64
C VAL A 53 9.08 26.22 10.86
N THR A 54 10.34 26.24 10.40
CA THR A 54 11.22 27.40 10.50
C THR A 54 11.26 28.08 9.14
N GLY A 55 10.79 29.33 9.08
CA GLY A 55 10.89 30.14 7.87
C GLY A 55 12.35 30.52 7.55
N PRO A 56 12.64 30.96 6.31
CA PRO A 56 14.00 31.33 5.87
C PRO A 56 14.63 32.50 6.64
N GLN A 57 13.86 33.24 7.44
CA GLN A 57 14.34 34.32 8.32
C GLN A 57 14.48 33.89 9.80
N GLY A 58 14.33 32.59 10.11
CA GLY A 58 14.42 32.05 11.48
C GLY A 58 13.13 32.15 12.31
N ALA A 59 12.02 32.58 11.70
CA ALA A 59 10.70 32.55 12.36
C ALA A 59 10.20 31.10 12.45
N ALA A 60 10.12 30.56 13.67
CA ALA A 60 9.60 29.21 13.92
C ALA A 60 8.13 29.28 14.33
N THR A 61 7.27 28.55 13.61
CA THR A 61 5.85 28.40 13.92
C THR A 61 5.57 26.93 14.23
N GLU A 62 4.95 26.65 15.37
CA GLU A 62 4.51 25.31 15.77
C GLU A 62 3.01 25.14 15.47
N THR A 63 2.64 24.03 14.83
CA THR A 63 1.24 23.66 14.61
C THR A 63 1.00 22.19 14.92
N VAL A 64 -0.23 21.86 15.31
CA VAL A 64 -0.70 20.47 15.46
C VAL A 64 -1.49 20.14 14.20
N VAL A 65 -1.07 19.10 13.48
CA VAL A 65 -1.80 18.61 12.32
C VAL A 65 -2.42 17.26 12.66
N TYR A 66 -3.73 17.20 12.62
CA TYR A 66 -4.48 15.95 12.77
C TYR A 66 -4.43 15.16 11.47
N LYS A 67 -4.38 13.84 11.58
CA LYS A 67 -4.47 12.93 10.45
C LYS A 67 -5.84 13.09 9.81
N ASP A 68 -5.86 13.63 8.61
CA ASP A 68 -7.06 13.90 7.84
C ASP A 68 -6.83 13.60 6.35
N ASP A 69 -7.91 13.43 5.58
CA ASP A 69 -7.88 13.03 4.17
C ASP A 69 -7.47 14.16 3.20
N GLY A 70 -6.72 15.15 3.70
CA GLY A 70 -6.09 16.18 2.90
C GLY A 70 -6.57 17.61 3.14
N ARG A 71 -7.34 17.90 4.21
CA ARG A 71 -7.67 19.30 4.53
C ARG A 71 -6.41 20.09 4.90
N GLY A 72 -5.52 19.51 5.70
CA GLY A 72 -4.27 20.15 6.10
C GLY A 72 -4.47 21.45 6.88
N GLU A 73 -3.41 21.91 7.52
CA GLU A 73 -3.37 23.17 8.24
C GLU A 73 -2.53 24.18 7.47
N GLU A 74 -3.05 25.38 7.28
CA GLU A 74 -2.28 26.49 6.71
C GLU A 74 -1.52 27.21 7.82
N ILE A 75 -0.23 27.44 7.60
CA ILE A 75 0.65 28.16 8.50
C ILE A 75 1.28 29.35 7.76
N ASP A 76 1.31 30.50 8.43
CA ASP A 76 2.05 31.67 7.96
C ASP A 76 3.50 31.61 8.48
N LEU A 77 4.44 31.74 7.54
CA LEU A 77 5.89 31.71 7.76
C LEU A 77 6.50 33.07 7.45
N GLY A 78 5.95 34.13 8.05
CA GLY A 78 6.46 35.49 7.88
C GLY A 78 6.26 36.01 6.46
N GLY A 79 5.04 35.88 5.93
CA GLY A 79 4.65 36.38 4.61
C GLY A 79 4.65 35.33 3.50
N ARG A 80 4.82 34.05 3.85
CA ARG A 80 4.61 32.91 2.96
C ARG A 80 3.68 31.91 3.65
N THR A 81 2.57 31.58 3.01
CA THR A 81 1.65 30.55 3.48
C THR A 81 2.17 29.17 3.05
N ALA A 82 2.33 28.26 4.01
CA ALA A 82 2.59 26.85 3.75
C ALA A 82 1.41 26.01 4.23
N ARG A 83 1.09 24.93 3.52
CA ARG A 83 0.03 24.00 3.90
C ARG A 83 0.64 22.68 4.33
N VAL A 84 0.35 22.23 5.53
CA VAL A 84 0.88 21.00 6.12
C VAL A 84 -0.24 19.99 6.27
N VAL A 85 -0.07 18.81 5.68
CA VAL A 85 -1.08 17.74 5.70
C VAL A 85 -0.47 16.50 6.33
N LEU A 86 -1.15 15.93 7.32
CA LEU A 86 -0.86 14.59 7.84
C LEU A 86 -1.92 13.63 7.30
N GLY A 87 -1.52 12.62 6.54
CA GLY A 87 -2.47 11.70 5.92
C GLY A 87 -1.80 10.51 5.23
N SER A 88 -2.63 9.61 4.71
CA SER A 88 -2.15 8.49 3.90
C SER A 88 -1.63 8.99 2.55
N ILE A 89 -0.53 8.42 2.06
CA ILE A 89 -0.04 8.69 0.71
C ILE A 89 -1.10 8.20 -0.29
N LYS A 90 -1.63 9.10 -1.11
CA LYS A 90 -2.58 8.76 -2.17
C LYS A 90 -1.81 8.25 -3.38
N LEU A 91 -1.88 6.94 -3.65
CA LEU A 91 -1.32 6.36 -4.86
C LEU A 91 -2.37 6.44 -5.99
N PRO A 92 -2.17 7.26 -7.03
CA PRO A 92 -3.10 7.29 -8.15
C PRO A 92 -3.06 5.96 -8.92
N LEU A 93 -4.24 5.50 -9.33
CA LEU A 93 -4.36 4.32 -10.19
C LEU A 93 -4.36 4.75 -11.66
N PRO A 94 -3.68 4.03 -12.57
CA PRO A 94 -3.62 4.36 -14.00
C PRO A 94 -4.90 3.93 -14.76
N TYR A 95 -6.02 3.89 -14.06
CA TYR A 95 -7.35 3.53 -14.57
C TYR A 95 -8.40 4.08 -13.60
N SER A 96 -9.63 4.18 -14.06
CA SER A 96 -10.76 4.61 -13.24
C SER A 96 -11.87 3.57 -13.22
N LEU A 97 -12.64 3.59 -12.14
CA LEU A 97 -13.87 2.82 -11.97
C LEU A 97 -15.01 3.83 -11.82
N HIS A 98 -16.05 3.66 -12.61
CA HIS A 98 -17.28 4.43 -12.48
C HIS A 98 -18.37 3.50 -11.95
N LEU A 99 -18.99 3.83 -10.82
CA LEU A 99 -20.12 3.10 -10.28
C LEU A 99 -21.37 3.48 -11.08
N ASP A 100 -21.92 2.53 -11.84
CA ASP A 100 -23.17 2.71 -12.56
C ASP A 100 -24.38 2.39 -11.65
N ASP A 101 -24.28 1.34 -10.83
CA ASP A 101 -25.35 0.92 -9.93
C ASP A 101 -24.81 0.16 -8.71
N PHE A 102 -25.52 0.23 -7.59
CA PHE A 102 -25.23 -0.50 -6.37
C PHE A 102 -26.48 -1.22 -5.88
N LEU A 103 -26.39 -2.54 -5.73
CA LEU A 103 -27.50 -3.37 -5.31
C LEU A 103 -27.23 -3.92 -3.90
N LEU A 104 -28.13 -3.62 -2.97
CA LEU A 104 -28.15 -4.18 -1.62
C LEU A 104 -29.39 -5.06 -1.43
N VAL A 105 -29.18 -6.34 -1.12
CA VAL A 105 -30.24 -7.29 -0.79
C VAL A 105 -30.16 -7.58 0.70
N ASN A 106 -31.24 -7.34 1.43
CA ASN A 106 -31.34 -7.64 2.86
C ASN A 106 -32.08 -8.95 3.12
N TYR A 107 -31.86 -9.54 4.30
CA TYR A 107 -32.66 -10.68 4.74
C TYR A 107 -34.13 -10.27 4.94
N PRO A 108 -35.12 -11.11 4.56
CA PRO A 108 -36.52 -10.80 4.76
C PRO A 108 -36.82 -10.44 6.22
N GLY A 109 -37.43 -9.28 6.44
CA GLY A 109 -37.80 -8.80 7.79
C GLY A 109 -36.63 -8.23 8.62
N SER A 110 -35.44 -8.05 8.04
CA SER A 110 -34.29 -7.44 8.70
C SER A 110 -33.66 -6.34 7.84
N ARG A 111 -32.91 -5.43 8.47
CA ARG A 111 -32.01 -4.49 7.79
C ARG A 111 -30.60 -5.06 7.60
N ASN A 112 -30.40 -6.34 7.93
CA ASN A 112 -29.11 -6.99 7.78
C ASN A 112 -28.85 -7.29 6.29
N PRO A 113 -27.67 -6.88 5.77
CA PRO A 113 -27.27 -7.16 4.39
C PRO A 113 -27.10 -8.67 4.19
N ALA A 114 -27.81 -9.23 3.22
CA ALA A 114 -27.66 -10.61 2.74
C ALA A 114 -26.64 -10.67 1.60
N SER A 115 -26.67 -9.70 0.67
CA SER A 115 -25.65 -9.54 -0.35
C SER A 115 -25.57 -8.09 -0.83
N TYR A 116 -24.39 -7.68 -1.26
CA TYR A 116 -24.19 -6.40 -1.92
C TYR A 116 -23.39 -6.61 -3.21
N GLU A 117 -23.67 -5.80 -4.22
CA GLU A 117 -23.07 -5.90 -5.55
C GLU A 117 -22.90 -4.51 -6.15
N SER A 118 -21.70 -4.23 -6.68
CA SER A 118 -21.38 -2.98 -7.37
C SER A 118 -21.23 -3.23 -8.87
N HIS A 119 -22.02 -2.53 -9.68
CA HIS A 119 -21.93 -2.53 -11.13
C HIS A 119 -21.05 -1.35 -11.53
N VAL A 120 -19.87 -1.65 -12.04
CA VAL A 120 -18.87 -0.63 -12.35
C VAL A 120 -18.41 -0.71 -13.80
N ARG A 121 -18.12 0.44 -14.41
CA ARG A 121 -17.38 0.54 -15.67
C ARG A 121 -15.91 0.77 -15.40
N LEU A 122 -15.09 -0.15 -15.90
CA LEU A 122 -13.65 -0.03 -15.90
C LEU A 122 -13.18 0.77 -17.13
N VAL A 123 -12.43 1.84 -16.90
CA VAL A 123 -11.82 2.67 -17.94
C VAL A 123 -10.31 2.69 -17.75
N ASP A 124 -9.57 2.23 -18.75
CA ASP A 124 -8.12 2.16 -18.80
C ASP A 124 -7.64 2.47 -20.22
N GLN A 125 -7.25 3.73 -20.46
CA GLN A 125 -6.87 4.22 -21.80
C GLN A 125 -5.62 3.53 -22.35
N GLU A 126 -4.61 3.31 -21.51
CA GLU A 126 -3.36 2.64 -21.89
C GLU A 126 -3.58 1.19 -22.34
N LYS A 127 -4.63 0.51 -21.83
CA LYS A 127 -5.05 -0.82 -22.29
C LYS A 127 -6.20 -0.80 -23.30
N GLY A 128 -6.61 0.39 -23.78
CA GLY A 128 -7.70 0.54 -24.74
C GLY A 128 -9.10 0.20 -24.20
N ILE A 129 -9.28 0.17 -22.88
CA ILE A 129 -10.56 -0.15 -22.24
C ILE A 129 -11.33 1.16 -22.01
N SER A 130 -12.44 1.35 -22.73
CA SER A 130 -13.23 2.60 -22.69
C SER A 130 -14.54 2.51 -21.90
N GLY A 131 -14.62 1.61 -20.91
CA GLY A 131 -15.84 1.40 -20.11
C GLY A 131 -16.34 -0.03 -20.15
N ARG A 132 -15.48 -1.00 -19.81
CA ARG A 132 -15.88 -2.41 -19.72
C ARG A 132 -16.77 -2.60 -18.49
N PRO A 133 -18.00 -3.13 -18.63
CA PRO A 133 -18.86 -3.40 -17.48
C PRO A 133 -18.29 -4.57 -16.67
N VAL A 134 -18.30 -4.39 -15.34
CA VAL A 134 -17.79 -5.35 -14.36
C VAL A 134 -18.73 -5.34 -13.17
N ARG A 135 -18.96 -6.52 -12.60
CA ARG A 135 -19.70 -6.68 -11.34
C ARG A 135 -18.72 -7.09 -10.25
N ILE A 136 -18.74 -6.38 -9.14
CA ILE A 136 -17.92 -6.66 -7.95
C ILE A 136 -18.88 -7.03 -6.83
N TYR A 137 -18.82 -8.26 -6.35
CA TYR A 137 -19.67 -8.77 -5.27
C TYR A 137 -18.91 -9.81 -4.44
N MET A 138 -19.56 -10.37 -3.43
CA MET A 138 -18.93 -11.30 -2.51
C MET A 138 -18.25 -12.47 -3.25
N ASN A 139 -16.99 -12.72 -2.90
CA ASN A 139 -16.11 -13.73 -3.51
C ASN A 139 -15.80 -13.54 -5.00
N HIS A 140 -16.22 -12.43 -5.61
CA HIS A 140 -16.00 -12.12 -7.03
C HIS A 140 -15.36 -10.72 -7.17
N PRO A 141 -14.07 -10.58 -6.84
CA PRO A 141 -13.35 -9.32 -6.98
C PRO A 141 -12.99 -9.02 -8.44
N LEU A 142 -12.91 -7.73 -8.79
CA LEU A 142 -12.34 -7.30 -10.06
C LEU A 142 -10.82 -7.41 -10.01
N THR A 143 -10.25 -8.25 -10.88
CA THR A 143 -8.81 -8.29 -11.13
C THR A 143 -8.45 -7.46 -12.36
N HIS A 144 -7.60 -6.45 -12.19
CA HIS A 144 -7.09 -5.61 -13.27
C HIS A 144 -5.67 -5.11 -12.96
N ARG A 145 -4.75 -5.18 -13.93
CA ARG A 145 -3.33 -4.76 -13.78
C ARG A 145 -2.62 -5.32 -12.52
N GLY A 146 -2.82 -6.60 -12.20
CA GLY A 146 -2.22 -7.21 -11.01
C GLY A 146 -2.75 -6.64 -9.70
N ARG A 147 -3.93 -5.99 -9.72
CA ARG A 147 -4.62 -5.49 -8.53
C ARG A 147 -6.01 -6.11 -8.46
N LYS A 148 -6.44 -6.47 -7.25
CA LYS A 148 -7.78 -6.98 -6.96
C LYS A 148 -8.57 -5.94 -6.18
N HIS A 149 -9.77 -5.66 -6.66
CA HIS A 149 -10.72 -4.74 -6.04
C HIS A 149 -11.79 -5.58 -5.37
N PHE A 150 -11.84 -5.49 -4.06
CA PHE A 150 -12.80 -6.17 -3.21
C PHE A 150 -13.81 -5.15 -2.72
N GLN A 151 -15.06 -5.57 -2.64
CA GLN A 151 -16.06 -4.81 -1.93
C GLN A 151 -15.73 -4.83 -0.44
N SER A 152 -15.50 -3.65 0.17
CA SER A 152 -15.16 -3.55 1.59
C SER A 152 -16.27 -2.90 2.42
N SER A 153 -16.96 -1.90 1.88
CA SER A 153 -18.11 -1.25 2.52
C SER A 153 -19.00 -0.58 1.46
N TYR A 154 -20.05 0.07 1.90
CA TYR A 154 -20.93 0.91 1.10
C TYR A 154 -21.36 2.11 1.94
N ASP A 155 -21.83 3.15 1.27
CA ASP A 155 -22.33 4.35 1.94
C ASP A 155 -23.71 4.10 2.55
N THR A 156 -24.02 4.78 3.64
CA THR A 156 -25.29 4.62 4.37
C THR A 156 -26.52 5.06 3.57
N ASP A 157 -26.31 5.85 2.52
CA ASP A 157 -27.34 6.28 1.57
C ASP A 157 -27.53 5.30 0.39
N GLU A 158 -26.79 4.17 0.39
CA GLU A 158 -26.79 3.13 -0.63
C GLU A 158 -26.41 3.60 -2.05
N ARG A 159 -25.81 4.80 -2.18
CA ARG A 159 -25.43 5.37 -3.49
C ARG A 159 -23.93 5.27 -3.77
N GLY A 160 -23.16 4.90 -2.78
CA GLY A 160 -21.71 4.78 -2.87
C GLY A 160 -21.21 3.41 -2.50
N THR A 161 -20.07 3.06 -3.10
CA THR A 161 -19.39 1.79 -2.88
C THR A 161 -17.97 2.06 -2.41
N VAL A 162 -17.53 1.32 -1.39
CA VAL A 162 -16.15 1.40 -0.91
C VAL A 162 -15.43 0.12 -1.32
N LEU A 163 -14.38 0.29 -2.13
CA LEU A 163 -13.57 -0.82 -2.63
C LEU A 163 -12.19 -0.80 -1.97
N SER A 164 -11.76 -1.97 -1.48
CA SER A 164 -10.38 -2.21 -1.07
C SER A 164 -9.56 -2.71 -2.24
N VAL A 165 -8.37 -2.14 -2.44
CA VAL A 165 -7.48 -2.45 -3.57
C VAL A 165 -6.21 -3.09 -3.06
N ASN A 166 -5.97 -4.33 -3.47
CA ASN A 166 -4.76 -5.08 -3.11
C ASN A 166 -3.94 -5.40 -4.35
N TYR A 167 -2.62 -5.23 -4.29
CA TYR A 167 -1.72 -5.73 -5.33
C TYR A 167 -1.59 -7.25 -5.18
N ASP A 168 -2.02 -7.98 -6.20
CA ASP A 168 -1.94 -9.43 -6.29
C ASP A 168 -1.33 -9.79 -7.66
N PRO A 169 -0.02 -10.12 -7.70
CA PRO A 169 0.67 -10.52 -8.94
C PRO A 169 0.17 -11.87 -9.50
N GLY A 170 -0.78 -12.52 -8.81
CA GLY A 170 -1.38 -13.78 -9.20
C GLY A 170 -0.55 -14.98 -8.75
N LYS A 171 -0.79 -16.12 -9.40
CA LYS A 171 -0.19 -17.42 -9.04
C LYS A 171 1.20 -17.63 -9.64
N TRP A 172 1.70 -16.70 -10.46
CA TRP A 172 2.97 -16.82 -11.17
C TRP A 172 4.16 -17.10 -10.25
N PRO A 173 4.34 -16.40 -9.11
CA PRO A 173 5.46 -16.70 -8.20
C PRO A 173 5.40 -18.13 -7.67
N THR A 174 4.21 -18.61 -7.32
CA THR A 174 4.01 -19.98 -6.83
C THR A 174 4.31 -21.02 -7.91
N TYR A 175 3.82 -20.81 -9.14
CA TYR A 175 4.06 -21.72 -10.25
C TYR A 175 5.53 -21.76 -10.65
N LEU A 176 6.24 -20.62 -10.61
CA LEU A 176 7.68 -20.60 -10.82
C LEU A 176 8.39 -21.44 -9.77
N GLY A 177 8.01 -21.34 -8.50
CA GLY A 177 8.53 -22.19 -7.42
C GLY A 177 8.32 -23.68 -7.70
N TYR A 178 7.11 -24.08 -8.10
CA TYR A 178 6.83 -25.47 -8.46
C TYR A 178 7.67 -25.95 -9.65
N ILE A 179 7.82 -25.14 -10.69
CA ILE A 179 8.66 -25.46 -11.86
C ILE A 179 10.11 -25.66 -11.45
N LEU A 180 10.67 -24.77 -10.62
CA LEU A 180 12.06 -24.89 -10.15
C LEU A 180 12.29 -26.15 -9.32
N ILE A 181 11.34 -26.50 -8.44
CA ILE A 181 11.40 -27.73 -7.63
C ILE A 181 11.31 -28.96 -8.54
N SER A 182 10.34 -29.01 -9.45
CA SER A 182 10.20 -30.12 -10.40
C SER A 182 11.45 -30.29 -11.27
N LEU A 183 12.03 -29.19 -11.74
CA LEU A 183 13.29 -29.20 -12.49
C LEU A 183 14.45 -29.72 -11.63
N GLY A 184 14.54 -29.31 -10.37
CA GLY A 184 15.53 -29.81 -9.43
C GLY A 184 15.46 -31.34 -9.26
N PHE A 185 14.25 -31.90 -9.12
CA PHE A 185 14.07 -33.35 -9.07
C PHE A 185 14.51 -34.03 -10.37
N VAL A 186 14.11 -33.49 -11.53
CA VAL A 186 14.51 -34.04 -12.84
C VAL A 186 16.04 -34.03 -12.97
N LEU A 187 16.71 -32.96 -12.57
CA LEU A 187 18.18 -32.85 -12.62
C LEU A 187 18.87 -33.84 -11.67
N ILE A 188 18.31 -34.12 -10.49
CA ILE A 188 18.83 -35.13 -9.57
C ILE A 188 18.73 -36.52 -10.20
N PHE A 189 17.57 -36.88 -10.75
CA PHE A 189 17.39 -38.20 -11.39
C PHE A 189 18.20 -38.35 -12.67
N ALA A 190 18.34 -37.28 -13.45
CA ALA A 190 19.13 -37.25 -14.67
C ALA A 190 20.62 -37.00 -14.40
N ARG A 191 21.05 -36.83 -13.14
CA ARG A 191 22.44 -36.49 -12.80
C ARG A 191 23.42 -37.49 -13.40
N ASP A 192 23.15 -38.78 -13.24
CA ASP A 192 24.06 -39.82 -13.70
C ASP A 192 24.01 -40.03 -15.23
N LEU A 193 22.95 -39.56 -15.88
CA LEU A 193 22.84 -39.51 -17.35
C LEU A 193 23.57 -38.29 -17.93
N ILE A 194 23.46 -37.13 -17.28
CA ILE A 194 24.01 -35.85 -17.74
C ILE A 194 25.48 -35.70 -17.35
N TRP A 195 25.85 -36.24 -16.19
CA TRP A 195 27.20 -36.19 -15.63
C TRP A 195 27.64 -37.60 -15.22
N PRO A 196 27.85 -38.51 -16.19
CA PRO A 196 28.39 -39.82 -15.89
C PRO A 196 29.76 -39.64 -15.23
N ALA A 197 29.90 -40.09 -13.99
CA ALA A 197 31.18 -40.08 -13.31
C ALA A 197 32.19 -40.89 -14.13
N LYS A 198 33.38 -40.34 -14.38
CA LYS A 198 34.48 -41.12 -14.96
C LYS A 198 34.79 -42.25 -13.98
N THR A 199 34.47 -43.47 -14.38
CA THR A 199 34.77 -44.68 -13.62
C THR A 199 36.28 -44.76 -13.41
N GLU A 200 36.75 -45.00 -12.17
CA GLU A 200 38.15 -45.16 -11.75
C GLU A 200 38.92 -46.32 -12.44
N ALA A 201 38.40 -46.86 -13.55
CA ALA A 201 39.08 -47.86 -14.37
C ALA A 201 40.32 -47.32 -15.12
N GLU A 202 40.57 -46.00 -15.08
CA GLU A 202 41.74 -45.38 -15.73
C GLU A 202 42.92 -45.10 -14.77
N ASP A 203 42.70 -45.04 -13.44
CA ASP A 203 43.76 -44.68 -12.47
C ASP A 203 44.63 -45.88 -12.06
N SER A 204 44.10 -47.09 -12.16
CA SER A 204 44.85 -48.34 -11.92
C SER A 204 45.82 -48.71 -13.05
N ARG A 205 45.81 -48.00 -14.19
CA ARG A 205 46.81 -48.16 -15.27
C ARG A 205 47.99 -47.19 -15.19
N ARG A 206 47.97 -46.20 -14.30
CA ARG A 206 49.07 -45.22 -14.12
C ARG A 206 50.00 -45.54 -12.95
N THR A 207 49.63 -46.49 -12.09
CA THR A 207 50.41 -46.92 -10.92
C THR A 207 51.13 -48.26 -11.12
N ARG A 208 51.33 -48.70 -12.36
CA ARG A 208 52.16 -49.87 -12.68
C ARG A 208 53.26 -49.55 -13.67
#